data_AF-A0A434X585-F1
#
_entry.id   AF-A0A434X585-F1
#
_cell.length_a   1.000
_cell.length_b   1.000
_cell.length_c   1.000
_cell.angle_alpha   90.00
_cell.angle_beta   90.00
_cell.angle_gamma   90.00
#
_symmetry.space_group_name_H-M   'P 1'
#
loop_
_entity.id
_entity.type
_entity.pdbx_description
1 polymer ?
#
loop_
_entity_poly.entity_id
_entity_poly.type
_entity_poly.pdbx_seq_one_letter_code
_entity_poly.pdbx_strand_id
1 'polypeptide(L)'
;MVIIRIKFRDGQASGIHRIRNFGEDLWRTFRDNKRVSIDLGEIDRCIDEITFSARGPYVKRAVKEAEMLMREHMVDKEAEIVVEDGTTQA
;
A
#
# COMPACT_ATOMS: atom_id res chain seq x y z
N MET A 1 12.54 0.34 9.78
CA MET A 1 11.14 0.23 9.32
C MET A 1 11.16 -0.61 8.07
N VAL A 2 10.11 -1.36 7.80
CA VAL A 2 9.99 -2.19 6.59
C VAL A 2 9.09 -1.45 5.62
N ILE A 3 9.52 -1.36 4.37
CA ILE A 3 8.80 -0.68 3.31
C ILE A 3 7.86 -1.70 2.67
N ILE A 4 6.61 -1.30 2.43
CA ILE A 4 5.58 -2.10 1.80
C ILE A 4 5.09 -1.29 0.60
N ARG A 5 5.12 -1.92 -0.58
CA ARG A 5 4.78 -1.29 -1.86
C ARG A 5 3.66 -2.09 -2.50
N ILE A 6 2.59 -1.42 -2.87
CA ILE A 6 1.50 -1.99 -3.65
C ILE A 6 1.73 -1.56 -5.09
N LYS A 7 2.19 -2.48 -5.93
CA LYS A 7 2.51 -2.21 -7.33
C LYS A 7 1.36 -2.68 -8.21
N PHE A 8 0.85 -1.79 -9.04
CA PHE A 8 -0.20 -2.12 -10.00
C PHE A 8 0.46 -2.56 -11.31
N ARG A 9 -0.01 -3.68 -11.88
CA ARG A 9 0.65 -4.37 -13.00
C ARG A 9 0.50 -3.65 -14.32
N ASP A 10 -0.49 -2.78 -14.47
CA ASP A 10 -0.77 -2.10 -15.73
C ASP A 10 -1.00 -0.60 -15.51
N GLY A 11 0.02 0.23 -15.71
CA GLY A 11 -0.09 1.68 -15.47
C GLY A 11 -1.11 2.43 -16.34
N GLN A 12 -1.65 1.81 -17.40
CA GLN A 12 -2.65 2.44 -18.29
C GLN A 12 -4.06 1.85 -18.17
N ALA A 13 -4.19 0.59 -17.75
CA ALA A 13 -5.46 -0.10 -17.53
C ALA A 13 -5.83 -0.19 -16.05
N SER A 14 -4.85 -0.08 -15.14
CA SER A 14 -5.09 -0.16 -13.70
C SER A 14 -5.91 1.05 -13.32
N GLY A 15 -7.09 0.77 -12.79
CA GLY A 15 -8.01 1.78 -12.32
C GLY A 15 -7.49 2.59 -11.14
N ILE A 16 -6.20 2.85 -10.92
CA ILE A 16 -5.72 3.70 -9.81
C ILE A 16 -6.49 5.03 -9.80
N HIS A 17 -6.76 5.61 -10.97
CA HIS A 17 -7.63 6.78 -11.10
C HIS A 17 -9.11 6.53 -10.69
N ARG A 18 -9.64 5.31 -10.81
CA ARG A 18 -10.92 4.86 -10.23
C ARG A 18 -10.83 4.54 -8.73
N ILE A 19 -9.64 4.19 -8.25
CA ILE A 19 -9.37 3.68 -6.90
C ILE A 19 -8.85 4.82 -5.99
N ARG A 20 -9.19 6.09 -6.30
CA ARG A 20 -8.95 7.26 -5.42
C ARG A 20 -9.36 7.00 -3.97
N ASN A 21 -10.43 6.23 -3.77
CA ASN A 21 -10.91 5.87 -2.43
C ASN A 21 -10.00 4.86 -1.71
N PHE A 22 -9.30 3.95 -2.39
CA PHE A 22 -8.46 2.96 -1.71
C PHE A 22 -7.27 3.59 -1.02
N GLY A 23 -6.63 4.58 -1.65
CA GLY A 23 -5.55 5.32 -1.01
C GLY A 23 -6.04 6.00 0.27
N GLU A 24 -7.21 6.64 0.20
CA GLU A 24 -7.86 7.24 1.37
C GLU A 24 -8.27 6.18 2.42
N ASP A 25 -8.83 5.04 2.03
CA ASP A 25 -9.25 3.96 2.93
C ASP A 25 -8.05 3.24 3.56
N LEU A 26 -6.95 3.10 2.82
CA LEU A 26 -5.66 2.63 3.34
C LEU A 26 -5.16 3.60 4.40
N TRP A 27 -5.13 4.90 4.09
CA TRP A 27 -4.78 5.93 5.08
C TRP A 27 -5.73 5.91 6.28
N ARG A 28 -7.05 5.79 6.10
CA ARG A 28 -8.04 5.70 7.19
C ARG A 28 -7.86 4.46 8.05
N THR A 29 -7.44 3.35 7.47
CA THR A 29 -7.17 2.10 8.20
C THR A 29 -5.95 2.24 9.10
N PHE A 30 -4.94 3.01 8.67
CA PHE A 30 -3.66 3.11 9.36
C PHE A 30 -3.39 4.45 10.08
N ARG A 31 -4.21 5.50 9.89
CA ARG A 31 -4.00 6.86 10.46
C ARG A 31 -3.83 6.89 11.98
N ASP A 32 -4.57 6.04 12.69
CA ASP A 32 -4.51 5.96 14.16
C ASP A 32 -3.41 5.00 14.65
N ASN A 33 -2.72 4.36 13.71
CA ASN A 33 -1.73 3.36 13.99
C ASN A 33 -0.31 3.92 13.92
N LYS A 34 0.24 4.30 15.08
CA LYS A 34 1.61 4.82 15.24
C LYS A 34 2.73 3.85 14.79
N ARG A 35 2.40 2.66 14.32
CA ARG A 35 3.33 1.64 13.81
C ARG A 35 3.38 1.59 12.29
N VAL A 36 2.50 2.32 11.61
CA VAL A 36 2.45 2.43 10.15
C VAL A 36 2.58 3.90 9.77
N SER A 37 3.39 4.20 8.76
CA SER A 37 3.55 5.54 8.21
C SER A 37 3.14 5.52 6.76
N ILE A 38 2.18 6.37 6.41
CA ILE A 38 1.61 6.52 5.07
C ILE A 38 1.67 8.00 4.70
N ASP A 39 2.23 8.31 3.54
CA ASP A 39 2.24 9.66 3.00
C ASP A 39 1.04 9.88 2.09
N LEU A 40 0.16 10.81 2.48
CA LEU A 40 -1.02 11.16 1.69
C LEU A 40 -0.68 11.85 0.37
N GLY A 41 0.46 12.55 0.29
CA GLY A 41 0.92 13.21 -0.93
C GLY A 41 1.37 12.19 -1.98
N GLU A 42 2.00 11.10 -1.55
CA GLU A 42 2.32 9.97 -2.45
C GLU A 42 1.06 9.25 -2.91
N ILE A 43 0.05 9.09 -2.05
CA ILE A 43 -1.24 8.51 -2.43
C ILE A 43 -1.96 9.37 -3.48
N ASP A 44 -2.06 10.68 -3.25
CA ASP A 44 -2.77 11.60 -4.15
C ASP A 44 -2.10 11.67 -5.54
N ARG A 45 -0.78 11.52 -5.58
CA ARG A 45 0.03 11.53 -6.80
C ARG A 45 0.29 10.14 -7.39
N CYS A 46 -0.21 9.09 -6.76
CA CYS A 46 0.07 7.72 -7.17
C CYS A 46 -0.51 7.45 -8.56
N ILE A 47 0.35 7.01 -9.48
CA ILE A 47 -0.04 6.59 -10.84
C ILE A 47 0.06 5.06 -10.96
N ASP A 48 1.09 4.45 -10.36
CA ASP A 48 1.43 3.03 -10.56
C ASP A 48 1.73 2.26 -9.25
N GLU A 49 2.16 2.94 -8.18
CA GLU A 49 2.51 2.28 -6.91
C GLU A 49 2.19 3.09 -5.65
N ILE A 50 1.65 2.44 -4.62
CA ILE A 50 1.42 3.04 -3.30
C ILE A 50 2.47 2.51 -2.33
N THR A 51 3.22 3.41 -1.71
CA THR A 51 4.26 3.08 -0.74
C THR A 51 3.82 3.45 0.68
N PHE A 52 4.03 2.54 1.61
CA PHE A 52 3.89 2.80 3.04
C PHE A 52 4.92 2.01 3.83
N SER A 53 5.11 2.33 5.10
CA SER A 53 6.07 1.63 5.95
C SER A 53 5.45 1.16 7.25
N ALA A 54 5.89 0.01 7.73
CA ALA A 54 5.46 -0.55 9.01
C ALA A 54 6.65 -0.89 9.91
N ARG A 55 6.45 -0.87 11.23
CA ARG A 55 7.43 -1.39 12.19
C ARG A 55 7.46 -2.92 12.09
N GLY A 56 8.65 -3.53 12.12
CA GLY A 56 8.91 -4.97 11.90
C GLY A 56 7.81 -5.94 12.37
N PRO A 57 7.45 -6.00 13.66
CA PRO A 57 6.43 -6.94 14.14
C PRO A 57 5.00 -6.66 13.63
N TYR A 58 4.76 -5.46 13.10
CA TYR A 58 3.47 -5.02 12.56
C TYR A 58 3.35 -5.24 11.05
N VAL A 59 4.44 -5.57 10.35
CA VAL A 59 4.47 -5.75 8.88
C VAL A 59 3.46 -6.78 8.43
N LYS A 60 3.45 -7.97 9.06
CA LYS A 60 2.51 -9.04 8.71
C LYS A 60 1.04 -8.61 8.83
N ARG A 61 0.73 -7.78 9.83
CA ARG A 61 -0.62 -7.23 10.00
C ARG A 61 -0.92 -6.18 8.95
N ALA A 62 0.01 -5.26 8.70
CA ALA A 62 -0.15 -4.22 7.71
C ALA A 62 -0.34 -4.79 6.29
N VAL A 63 0.41 -5.84 5.92
CA VAL A 63 0.21 -6.58 4.66
C VAL A 63 -1.19 -7.19 4.59
N LYS A 64 -1.63 -7.88 5.64
CA LYS A 64 -2.94 -8.54 5.65
C LYS A 64 -4.10 -7.56 5.50
N GLU A 65 -4.03 -6.40 6.18
CA GLU A 65 -5.07 -5.37 6.05
C GLU A 65 -5.05 -4.75 4.64
N ALA A 66 -3.86 -4.53 4.07
CA ALA A 66 -3.73 -4.07 2.68
C ALA A 66 -4.31 -5.10 1.70
N GLU A 67 -4.07 -6.41 1.90
CA GLU A 67 -4.68 -7.48 1.08
C GLU A 67 -6.22 -7.49 1.19
N MET A 68 -6.78 -7.24 2.38
CA MET A 68 -8.24 -7.14 2.55
C MET A 68 -8.80 -5.97 1.75
N LEU A 69 -8.21 -4.78 1.91
CA LEU A 69 -8.61 -3.60 1.15
C LEU A 69 -8.46 -3.84 -0.36
N MET A 70 -7.38 -4.50 -0.79
CA MET A 70 -7.20 -4.84 -2.21
C MET A 70 -8.36 -5.71 -2.74
N ARG A 71 -8.87 -6.65 -1.96
CA ARG A 71 -10.04 -7.47 -2.33
C ARG A 71 -11.34 -6.68 -2.31
N GLU A 72 -11.54 -5.82 -1.31
CA GLU A 72 -12.73 -4.96 -1.21
C GLU A 72 -12.86 -4.02 -2.40
N HIS A 73 -11.73 -3.51 -2.89
CA HIS A 73 -11.66 -2.66 -4.07
C HIS A 73 -11.52 -3.46 -5.39
N MET A 74 -11.50 -4.80 -5.34
CA MET A 74 -11.34 -5.71 -6.49
C MET A 74 -10.03 -5.55 -7.28
N VAL A 75 -8.96 -5.11 -6.61
CA VAL A 75 -7.64 -4.84 -7.21
C VAL A 75 -6.60 -5.91 -6.87
N ASP A 76 -7.00 -6.96 -6.16
CA ASP A 76 -6.13 -8.07 -5.74
C ASP A 76 -5.53 -8.88 -6.93
N LYS A 77 -6.14 -8.77 -8.11
CA LYS A 77 -5.64 -9.38 -9.35
C LYS A 77 -4.76 -8.45 -10.19
N GLU A 78 -4.91 -7.15 -9.97
CA GLU A 78 -4.27 -6.07 -10.74
C GLU A 78 -3.06 -5.49 -10.02
N ALA A 79 -2.97 -5.69 -8.70
CA ALA A 79 -1.87 -5.22 -7.88
C ALA A 79 -1.22 -6.35 -7.08
N GLU A 80 0.04 -6.13 -6.73
CA GLU A 80 0.83 -7.02 -5.89
C GLU A 80 1.51 -6.26 -4.75
N ILE A 81 1.61 -6.91 -3.58
CA ILE A 81 2.29 -6.34 -2.42
C ILE A 81 3.74 -6.84 -2.42
N VAL A 82 4.68 -5.91 -2.46
CA VAL A 82 6.11 -6.15 -2.30
C VAL A 82 6.53 -5.64 -0.93
N VAL A 83 7.14 -6.50 -0.12
CA VAL A 83 7.67 -6.15 1.19
C VAL A 83 9.19 -6.07 1.08
N GLU A 84 9.73 -4.86 1.18
CA GLU A 84 11.17 -4.61 1.21
C GLU A 84 11.60 -4.43 2.66
N ASP A 85 12.23 -5.47 3.21
CA ASP A 85 12.91 -5.36 4.50
C ASP A 85 14.10 -4.42 4.32
N GLY A 86 14.22 -3.41 5.17
CA GLY A 86 15.28 -2.39 5.09
C GLY A 86 16.69 -2.91 5.38
N THR A 87 16.95 -4.18 5.11
CA THR A 87 18.21 -4.87 5.37
C THR A 87 18.86 -5.27 4.04
N THR A 88 19.66 -4.34 3.50
CA THR A 88 20.73 -4.51 2.47
C THR A 88 20.29 -4.83 1.04
N GLN A 89 20.86 -4.21 -0.01
CA GLN A 89 22.28 -4.14 -0.39
C GLN A 89 22.67 -2.67 -0.70
N ALA A 90 23.63 -1.99 -0.06
CA ALA A 90 25.09 -2.19 -0.01
C ALA A 90 25.74 -2.55 -1.35
#